data_AF-A0A971A3L6-F1
#
_entry.id   AF-A0A971A3L6-F1
#
_cell.length_a   1.000
_cell.length_b   1.000
_cell.length_c   1.000
_cell.angle_alpha   90.00
_cell.angle_beta   90.00
_cell.angle_gamma   90.00
#
_symmetry.space_group_name_H-M   'P 1'
#
loop_
_entity.id
_entity.type
_entity.pdbx_description
1 polymer ?
#
loop_
_entity_poly.entity_id
_entity_poly.type
_entity_poly.pdbx_seq_one_letter_code
_entity_poly.pdbx_strand_id
1 'polypeptide(L)'
;MLTQIYKSGQGKYTRLCSGFAAAAIVAFGCWRLYGKLGATDLNPWVVYLTPVIVFAALAVLIYWLMNKPSVADFLIAAEGELKKVNWSSRREVAVSTIVVIVVVVFMAVLLGATDLVFQMFFGYLLG
;
A
#
# COMPACT_ATOMS: atom_id res chain seq x y z
N MET A 1 -27.30 -11.12 -19.66
CA MET A 1 -26.88 -11.81 -18.40
C MET A 1 -25.41 -11.57 -18.01
N LEU A 2 -24.55 -10.97 -18.86
CA LEU A 2 -23.13 -10.71 -18.53
C LEU A 2 -22.87 -9.41 -17.74
N THR A 3 -23.89 -8.56 -17.55
CA THR A 3 -23.78 -7.24 -16.90
C THR A 3 -24.61 -7.12 -15.62
N GLN A 4 -25.20 -8.22 -15.15
CA GLN A 4 -25.93 -8.22 -13.89
C GLN A 4 -24.92 -8.19 -12.73
N ILE A 5 -24.82 -7.03 -12.08
CA ILE A 5 -23.95 -6.82 -10.93
C ILE A 5 -24.51 -7.63 -9.76
N TYR A 6 -23.74 -8.62 -9.31
CA TYR A 6 -24.08 -9.42 -8.14
C TYR A 6 -24.23 -8.51 -6.91
N LYS A 7 -25.41 -8.56 -6.24
CA LYS A 7 -25.81 -7.76 -5.06
C LYS A 7 -25.41 -6.27 -5.15
N SER A 8 -25.95 -5.55 -6.14
CA SER A 8 -25.65 -4.14 -6.41
C SER A 8 -25.90 -3.16 -5.24
N GLY A 9 -26.67 -3.55 -4.22
CA GLY A 9 -26.95 -2.75 -3.03
C GLY A 9 -25.95 -2.84 -1.87
N GLN A 10 -25.02 -3.81 -1.88
CA GLN A 10 -24.10 -4.06 -0.76
C GLN A 10 -22.63 -4.06 -1.24
N GLY A 11 -21.71 -3.53 -0.43
CA GLY A 11 -20.28 -3.58 -0.75
C GLY A 11 -19.81 -2.60 -1.83
N LYS A 12 -20.63 -1.61 -2.21
CA LYS A 12 -20.34 -0.70 -3.36
C LYS A 12 -19.01 0.03 -3.19
N TYR A 13 -18.77 0.64 -2.04
CA TYR A 13 -17.54 1.40 -1.77
C TYR A 13 -16.33 0.48 -1.70
N THR A 14 -16.44 -0.64 -1.00
CA THR A 14 -15.35 -1.61 -0.85
C THR A 14 -14.93 -2.20 -2.19
N ARG A 15 -15.88 -2.52 -3.07
CA ARG A 15 -15.59 -2.97 -4.44
C ARG A 15 -14.91 -1.86 -5.23
N LEU A 16 -15.49 -0.67 -5.28
CA LEU A 16 -14.91 0.44 -6.05
C LEU A 16 -13.48 0.79 -5.60
N CYS A 17 -13.25 0.87 -4.29
CA CYS A 17 -11.94 1.17 -3.72
C CYS A 17 -10.92 0.08 -4.04
N SER A 18 -11.25 -1.20 -3.86
CA SER A 18 -10.35 -2.31 -4.20
C SER A 18 -10.06 -2.39 -5.70
N GLY A 19 -11.05 -2.12 -6.55
CA GLY A 19 -10.87 -2.05 -7.99
C GLY A 19 -9.98 -0.90 -8.43
N PHE A 20 -10.20 0.29 -7.87
CA PHE A 20 -9.38 1.45 -8.13
C PHE A 20 -7.94 1.26 -7.64
N ALA A 21 -7.75 0.69 -6.45
CA ALA A 21 -6.44 0.37 -5.91
C ALA A 21 -5.69 -0.63 -6.82
N ALA A 22 -6.35 -1.71 -7.25
CA ALA A 22 -5.78 -2.66 -8.19
C ALA A 22 -5.42 -2.01 -9.54
N ALA A 23 -6.31 -1.16 -10.08
CA ALA A 23 -6.06 -0.43 -11.31
C ALA A 23 -4.89 0.55 -11.19
N ALA A 24 -4.73 1.24 -10.06
CA ALA A 24 -3.62 2.13 -9.80
C ALA A 24 -2.28 1.38 -9.74
N ILE A 25 -2.25 0.20 -9.10
CA ILE A 25 -1.06 -0.67 -9.07
C ILE A 25 -0.69 -1.11 -10.49
N VAL A 26 -1.68 -1.54 -11.29
CA VAL A 26 -1.46 -1.95 -12.69
C VAL A 26 -0.96 -0.78 -13.53
N ALA A 27 -1.56 0.41 -13.40
CA ALA A 27 -1.12 1.60 -14.12
C ALA A 27 0.35 1.96 -13.78
N PHE A 28 0.70 1.95 -12.50
CA PHE A 28 2.07 2.20 -12.05
C PHE A 28 3.05 1.13 -12.57
N GLY A 29 2.62 -0.14 -12.57
CA GLY A 29 3.38 -1.26 -13.13
C GLY A 29 3.63 -1.09 -14.63
N CYS A 30 2.61 -0.73 -15.41
CA CYS A 30 2.74 -0.47 -16.85
C CYS A 30 3.62 0.74 -17.14
N TRP A 31 3.55 1.80 -16.32
CA TRP A 31 4.46 2.94 -16.46
C TRP A 31 5.91 2.56 -16.20
N ARG A 32 6.18 1.77 -15.15
CA ARG A 32 7.52 1.23 -14.89
C ARG A 32 8.00 0.31 -15.99
N LEU A 33 7.12 -0.53 -16.54
CA LEU A 33 7.42 -1.42 -17.65
C LEU A 33 7.82 -0.63 -18.90
N TYR A 34 7.05 0.41 -19.25
CA TYR A 34 7.39 1.32 -20.35
C TYR A 34 8.78 1.95 -20.18
N GLY A 35 9.10 2.43 -18.97
CA GLY A 35 10.42 2.99 -18.67
C GLY A 35 11.58 1.99 -18.78
N LYS A 36 11.34 0.71 -18.50
CA LYS A 36 12.35 -0.36 -18.67
C LYS A 36 12.50 -0.79 -20.12
N LEU A 37 11.40 -0.88 -20.88
CA LEU A 37 11.42 -1.24 -22.29
C LEU A 37 12.01 -0.13 -23.15
N GLY A 38 11.74 1.15 -22.86
CA GLY A 38 12.35 2.28 -23.58
C GLY A 38 13.84 2.46 -23.34
N ALA A 39 14.40 1.85 -22.29
CA ALA A 39 15.85 1.83 -22.05
C ALA A 39 16.58 0.69 -22.79
N THR A 40 15.83 -0.25 -23.35
CA THR A 40 16.36 -1.32 -24.21
C THR A 40 16.06 -0.91 -25.64
N ASP A 41 17.06 -0.73 -26.51
CA ASP A 41 16.89 -0.31 -27.90
C ASP A 41 16.12 -1.37 -28.74
N LEU A 42 14.83 -1.49 -28.49
CA LEU A 42 13.89 -2.40 -29.14
C LEU A 42 13.06 -1.64 -30.18
N ASN A 43 12.34 -2.39 -31.01
CA ASN A 43 11.41 -1.83 -31.98
C ASN A 43 10.38 -0.92 -31.27
N PRO A 44 10.18 0.34 -31.70
CA PRO A 44 9.24 1.29 -31.09
C PRO A 44 7.84 0.73 -30.90
N TRP A 45 7.36 -0.10 -31.84
CA TRP A 45 6.04 -0.73 -31.75
C TRP A 45 5.91 -1.64 -30.53
N VAL A 46 6.96 -2.36 -30.16
CA VAL A 46 6.97 -3.25 -28.98
C VAL A 46 6.95 -2.44 -27.70
N VAL A 47 7.70 -1.34 -27.65
CA VAL A 47 7.78 -0.45 -26.47
C VAL A 47 6.41 0.17 -26.14
N TYR A 48 5.63 0.57 -27.15
CA TYR A 48 4.31 1.16 -26.95
C TYR A 48 3.17 0.14 -26.81
N LEU A 49 3.17 -0.94 -27.59
CA LEU A 49 2.05 -1.89 -27.60
C LEU A 49 2.04 -2.80 -26.38
N THR A 50 3.20 -3.27 -25.92
CA THR A 50 3.27 -4.25 -24.82
C THR A 50 2.65 -3.72 -23.52
N PRO A 51 2.97 -2.49 -23.03
CA PRO A 51 2.34 -1.97 -21.81
C PRO A 51 0.83 -1.76 -21.95
N VAL A 52 0.35 -1.34 -23.12
CA VAL A 52 -1.09 -1.10 -23.38
C VAL A 52 -1.88 -2.41 -23.38
N ILE A 53 -1.36 -3.44 -24.04
CA ILE A 53 -2.00 -4.78 -24.08
C ILE A 53 -2.04 -5.37 -22.67
N VAL A 54 -0.93 -5.28 -21.93
CA VAL A 54 -0.85 -5.76 -20.53
C VAL A 54 -1.84 -5.00 -19.65
N PHE A 55 -1.93 -3.68 -19.78
CA PHE A 55 -2.89 -2.86 -19.03
C PHE A 55 -4.34 -3.29 -19.31
N ALA A 56 -4.72 -3.44 -20.59
CA ALA A 56 -6.06 -3.83 -20.98
C ALA A 56 -6.43 -5.25 -20.47
N ALA A 57 -5.52 -6.21 -20.62
CA ALA A 57 -5.72 -7.59 -20.15
C ALA A 57 -5.91 -7.64 -18.63
N LEU A 58 -5.07 -6.92 -17.87
CA LEU A 58 -5.17 -6.86 -16.41
C LEU A 58 -6.42 -6.11 -15.95
N ALA A 59 -6.83 -5.04 -16.63
CA ALA A 59 -8.05 -4.32 -16.32
C ALA A 59 -9.30 -5.20 -16.49
N VAL A 60 -9.36 -6.00 -17.57
CA VAL A 60 -10.44 -6.97 -17.79
C VAL A 60 -10.43 -8.05 -16.71
N LEU A 61 -9.25 -8.55 -16.33
CA LEU A 61 -9.10 -9.54 -15.27
C LEU A 61 -9.58 -8.99 -13.91
N ILE A 62 -9.23 -7.75 -13.57
CA ILE A 62 -9.70 -7.08 -12.35
C ILE A 62 -11.23 -6.98 -12.36
N TYR A 63 -11.82 -6.51 -13.46
CA TYR A 63 -13.28 -6.41 -13.58
C TYR A 63 -13.97 -7.77 -13.41
N TRP A 64 -13.43 -8.82 -14.04
CA TRP A 64 -13.94 -10.18 -13.92
C TRP A 64 -13.84 -10.72 -12.48
N LEU A 65 -12.69 -10.52 -11.83
CA LEU A 65 -12.45 -10.97 -10.46
C LEU A 65 -13.38 -10.27 -9.47
N MET A 66 -13.60 -8.95 -9.63
CA MET A 66 -14.48 -8.16 -8.78
C MET A 66 -15.97 -8.47 -8.96
N ASN A 67 -16.35 -9.06 -10.10
CA ASN A 67 -17.73 -9.49 -10.34
C ASN A 67 -17.97 -10.96 -9.95
N LYS A 68 -16.92 -11.71 -9.60
CA LYS A 68 -17.04 -13.10 -9.12
C LYS A 68 -17.76 -13.12 -7.76
N PRO A 69 -18.80 -13.97 -7.58
CA PRO A 69 -19.63 -13.95 -6.36
C PRO A 69 -18.83 -14.20 -5.08
N SER A 70 -17.88 -15.14 -5.10
CA SER A 70 -17.02 -15.44 -3.95
C SER A 70 -16.18 -14.24 -3.47
N VAL A 71 -15.65 -13.44 -4.41
CA VAL A 71 -14.87 -12.24 -4.07
C VAL A 71 -15.79 -11.13 -3.59
N ALA A 72 -16.95 -10.96 -4.23
CA ALA A 72 -17.93 -9.97 -3.82
C ALA A 72 -18.46 -10.23 -2.40
N ASP A 73 -18.82 -11.48 -2.07
CA ASP A 73 -19.28 -11.85 -0.73
C ASP A 73 -18.17 -11.68 0.32
N PHE A 74 -16.91 -11.98 -0.01
CA PHE A 74 -15.78 -11.72 0.88
C PHE A 74 -15.59 -10.23 1.16
N LEU A 75 -15.65 -9.38 0.13
CA LEU A 75 -15.51 -7.92 0.30
C LEU A 75 -16.67 -7.34 1.11
N ILE A 76 -17.89 -7.86 0.95
CA ILE A 76 -19.06 -7.46 1.75
C ILE A 76 -18.86 -7.85 3.22
N ALA A 77 -18.39 -9.08 3.48
CA ALA A 77 -18.10 -9.54 4.84
C ALA A 77 -16.98 -8.71 5.50
N ALA A 78 -15.89 -8.44 4.76
CA ALA A 78 -14.80 -7.59 5.23
C ALA A 78 -15.26 -6.17 5.57
N GLU A 79 -16.14 -5.56 4.76
CA GLU A 79 -16.76 -4.27 5.09
C GLU A 79 -17.58 -4.34 6.39
N GLY A 80 -18.31 -5.45 6.59
CA GLY A 80 -19.05 -5.71 7.83
C GLY A 80 -18.15 -5.78 9.06
N GLU A 81 -16.99 -6.45 8.96
CA GLU A 81 -16.01 -6.51 10.04
C GLU A 81 -15.33 -5.17 10.29
N LEU A 82 -14.99 -4.42 9.24
CA LEU A 82 -14.40 -3.08 9.37
C LEU A 82 -15.32 -2.09 10.09
N LYS A 83 -16.65 -2.23 9.95
CA LYS A 83 -17.63 -1.41 10.69
C LYS A 83 -17.66 -1.71 12.19
N LYS A 84 -17.15 -2.86 12.63
CA LYS A 84 -17.05 -3.20 14.05
C LYS A 84 -15.78 -2.64 14.70
N VAL A 85 -14.83 -2.16 13.89
CA VAL A 85 -13.57 -1.60 14.40
C VAL A 85 -13.86 -0.24 15.04
N ASN A 86 -13.67 -0.19 16.36
CA ASN A 86 -13.71 1.06 17.11
C ASN A 86 -12.39 1.81 16.85
N TRP A 87 -12.46 2.85 16.01
CA TRP A 87 -11.32 3.73 15.78
C TRP A 87 -11.09 4.60 17.01
N SER A 88 -9.85 4.60 17.53
CA SER A 88 -9.45 5.44 18.66
C SER A 88 -9.75 6.91 18.39
N SER A 89 -10.14 7.63 19.44
CA SER A 89 -10.42 9.06 19.31
C SER A 89 -9.16 9.84 18.92
N ARG A 90 -9.30 10.96 18.21
CA ARG A 90 -8.15 11.82 17.83
C ARG A 90 -7.30 12.22 19.04
N ARG A 91 -7.92 12.34 20.22
CA ARG A 91 -7.24 12.62 21.49
C ARG A 91 -6.40 11.44 21.97
N GLU A 92 -6.94 10.22 21.94
CA GLU A 92 -6.19 9.00 22.29
C GLU A 92 -4.98 8.80 21.38
N VAL A 93 -5.14 9.01 20.06
CA VAL A 93 -4.06 8.90 19.08
C VAL A 93 -2.96 9.93 19.35
N ALA A 94 -3.32 11.17 19.70
CA ALA A 94 -2.36 12.21 20.04
C ALA A 94 -1.60 11.87 21.32
N VAL A 95 -2.30 11.41 22.37
CA VAL A 95 -1.68 11.03 23.64
C VAL A 95 -0.74 9.83 23.45
N SER A 96 -1.15 8.78 22.74
CA SER A 96 -0.31 7.61 22.49
C SER A 96 0.93 7.98 21.68
N THR A 97 0.80 8.85 20.68
CA THR A 97 1.93 9.32 19.88
C THR A 97 2.90 10.18 20.69
N ILE A 98 2.41 11.07 21.55
CA ILE A 98 3.26 11.89 22.44
C ILE A 98 4.05 11.00 23.39
N VAL A 99 3.43 9.98 23.98
CA VAL A 99 4.12 9.02 24.85
C VAL A 99 5.25 8.34 24.09
N VAL A 100 5.00 7.86 22.87
CA VAL A 100 6.03 7.23 22.04
C VAL A 100 7.17 8.21 21.74
N ILE A 101 6.87 9.46 21.37
CA ILE A 101 7.89 10.48 21.11
C ILE A 101 8.77 10.71 22.34
N VAL A 102 8.17 10.83 23.53
CA VAL A 102 8.92 11.03 24.78
C VAL A 102 9.84 9.84 25.06
N VAL A 103 9.35 8.61 24.92
CA VAL A 103 10.15 7.40 25.12
C VAL A 103 11.31 7.32 24.11
N VAL A 104 11.06 7.63 22.84
CA VAL A 104 12.09 7.64 21.79
C VAL A 104 13.16 8.70 22.05
N VAL A 105 12.76 9.92 22.44
CA VAL A 105 13.72 11.00 22.78
C VAL A 105 14.55 10.61 23.99
N PHE A 106 13.93 10.06 25.02
CA PHE A 106 14.65 9.60 26.21
C PHE A 106 15.67 8.50 25.87
N MET A 107 15.26 7.52 25.04
CA MET A 107 16.15 6.46 24.58
C MET A 107 17.30 7.00 23.72
N ALA A 108 17.04 7.98 22.85
CA ALA A 108 18.06 8.65 22.06
C ALA A 108 19.09 9.40 22.93
N VAL A 109 18.65 10.08 23.99
CA VAL A 109 19.54 10.76 24.95
C VAL A 109 20.40 9.74 25.71
N LEU A 110 19.82 8.64 26.19
CA LEU A 110 20.58 7.61 26.91
C LEU A 110 21.64 6.94 26.02
N LEU A 111 21.26 6.58 24.79
CA LEU A 111 22.20 5.99 23.83
C LEU A 111 23.30 7.00 23.48
N GLY A 112 22.94 8.24 23.17
CA GLY A 112 23.91 9.30 22.87
C GLY A 112 24.86 9.59 24.04
N ALA A 113 24.36 9.60 25.28
CA ALA A 113 25.21 9.74 26.46
C ALA A 113 26.18 8.57 26.62
N THR A 114 25.70 7.34 26.38
CA THR A 114 26.55 6.13 26.44
C THR A 114 27.63 6.17 25.36
N ASP A 115 27.27 6.56 24.14
CA ASP A 115 28.20 6.71 23.03
C ASP A 115 29.30 7.74 23.34
N LEU A 116 28.93 8.89 23.93
CA LEU A 116 29.90 9.91 24.34
C LEU A 116 30.84 9.42 25.45
N VAL A 117 30.32 8.71 26.46
CA VAL A 117 31.13 8.14 27.54
C VAL A 117 32.11 7.11 26.97
N PHE A 118 31.66 6.23 26.07
CA PHE A 118 32.53 5.26 25.42
C PHE A 118 33.57 5.93 24.52
N GLN A 119 33.20 6.94 23.73
CA GLN A 119 34.16 7.69 22.93
C GLN A 119 35.26 8.33 23.77
N MET A 120 34.91 8.94 24.90
CA MET A 120 35.89 9.53 25.83
C MET A 120 36.76 8.46 26.49
N PHE A 121 36.16 7.38 26.97
CA PHE A 121 36.86 6.29 27.64
C PHE A 121 37.85 5.58 26.71
N PHE A 122 37.41 5.18 25.52
CA PHE A 122 38.28 4.55 24.52
C PHE A 122 39.30 5.53 23.95
N GLY A 123 38.95 6.80 23.78
CA GLY A 123 39.88 7.84 23.35
C GLY A 123 41.03 8.07 24.35
N TYR A 124 40.75 8.01 25.65
CA TYR A 124 41.78 8.11 26.70
C TYR A 124 42.63 6.83 26.83
N LEU A 125 42.08 5.67 26.48
CA LEU A 125 42.75 4.37 26.68
C LEU A 125 43.58 3.92 25.47
N LEU A 126 43.19 4.31 24.25
CA LEU A 126 43.89 4.01 22.99
C LEU A 126 44.74 5.18 22.47
N GLY A 127 44.64 6.36 23.08
CA GLY A 127 45.56 7.49 22.90
C GLY A 127 46.68 7.46 23.93
#